data_AF-A0A7J4LIR7-F1
#
_entry.id   AF-A0A7J4LIR7-F1
#
_cell.length_a   1.000
_cell.length_b   1.000
_cell.length_c   1.000
_cell.angle_alpha   90.00
_cell.angle_beta   90.00
_cell.angle_gamma   90.00
#
_symmetry.space_group_name_H-M   'P 1'
#
loop_
_entity.id
_entity.type
_entity.pdbx_description
1 polymer ?
#
loop_
_entity_poly.entity_id
_entity_poly.type
_entity_poly.pdbx_seq_one_letter_code
_entity_poly.pdbx_strand_id
1 'polypeptide(L)'
;PYNRHQVSYKDILRKNGSGLARLDLALASLLQKEWELRKGKKYLIMLSGGLPYFGNNILLDDIEVQESVFVYLRRMLRLGVRALYIPFNTDRRLLDTWVGGYNLKNFAKKMSRIGVAVSPVSNFAELPECLHGGIKKMMASRQLISSIRR
;
A
#
# COMPACT_ATOMS: atom_id res chain seq x y z
N PRO A 1 22.38 11.15 22.30
CA PRO A 1 21.34 10.99 23.35
C PRO A 1 19.95 11.37 22.79
N TYR A 2 19.13 10.37 22.44
CA TYR A 2 17.77 10.59 21.93
C TYR A 2 16.83 11.03 23.08
N ASN A 3 16.01 12.05 22.81
CA ASN A 3 15.18 12.79 23.77
C ASN A 3 14.23 11.88 24.58
N ARG A 4 14.30 11.94 25.92
CA ARG A 4 13.43 11.22 26.88
C ARG A 4 11.96 11.68 26.87
N HIS A 5 11.61 12.67 26.05
CA HIS A 5 10.26 13.22 25.92
C HIS A 5 9.60 12.94 24.56
N GLN A 6 10.21 12.14 23.68
CA GLN A 6 9.50 11.70 22.47
C GLN A 6 8.48 10.63 22.85
N VAL A 7 7.20 11.03 22.83
CA VAL A 7 6.07 10.10 22.77
C VAL A 7 6.38 9.09 21.67
N SER A 8 6.37 7.80 22.00
CA SER A 8 6.67 6.76 21.02
C SER A 8 5.77 6.93 19.79
N TYR A 9 6.30 6.75 18.58
CA TYR A 9 5.49 6.78 17.36
C TYR A 9 4.27 5.83 17.48
N LYS A 10 4.41 4.71 18.19
CA LYS A 10 3.32 3.79 18.53
C LYS A 10 2.26 4.41 19.45
N ASP A 11 2.66 5.27 20.37
CA ASP A 11 1.74 5.96 21.29
C ASP A 11 0.99 7.12 20.59
N ILE A 12 1.60 7.75 19.59
CA ILE A 12 0.93 8.72 18.71
C ILE A 12 -0.13 8.01 17.85
N LEU A 13 0.18 6.82 17.30
CA LEU A 13 -0.76 6.02 16.53
C LEU A 13 -1.93 5.51 17.38
N ARG A 14 -1.66 5.03 18.59
CA ARG A 14 -2.71 4.58 19.53
C ARG A 14 -3.67 5.70 19.97
N LYS A 15 -3.16 6.92 20.19
CA LYS A 15 -3.98 8.04 20.69
C LYS A 15 -5.00 8.58 19.68
N ASN A 16 -4.84 8.31 18.39
CA ASN A 16 -5.72 8.82 17.32
C ASN A 16 -6.63 7.74 16.70
N GLY A 17 -6.69 6.53 17.27
CA GLY A 17 -7.48 5.43 16.70
C GLY A 17 -6.97 4.93 15.34
N SER A 18 -5.71 5.22 14.99
CA SER A 18 -5.11 4.73 13.75
C SER A 18 -4.42 3.39 14.03
N GLY A 19 -5.02 2.30 13.52
CA GLY A 19 -4.32 1.02 13.39
C GLY A 19 -2.92 1.20 12.77
N LEU A 20 -2.02 0.26 13.03
CA LEU A 20 -0.58 0.38 12.71
C LEU A 20 -0.25 0.52 11.21
N ALA A 21 -1.24 0.44 10.31
CA ALA A 21 -1.05 0.48 8.86
C ALA A 21 -2.20 1.20 8.09
N ARG A 22 -2.58 2.43 8.48
CA ARG A 22 -3.63 3.24 7.80
C ARG A 22 -3.23 3.78 6.41
N LEU A 23 -3.02 2.87 5.46
CA LEU A 23 -2.70 3.20 4.06
C LEU A 23 -3.81 4.01 3.38
N ASP A 24 -5.07 3.81 3.78
CA ASP A 24 -6.23 4.58 3.35
C ASP A 24 -6.05 6.08 3.63
N LEU A 25 -5.61 6.44 4.84
CA LEU A 25 -5.39 7.83 5.23
C LEU A 25 -4.22 8.45 4.48
N ALA A 26 -3.14 7.70 4.28
CA ALA A 26 -2.00 8.17 3.50
C ALA A 26 -2.40 8.50 2.05
N LEU A 27 -3.20 7.63 1.42
CA LEU A 27 -3.73 7.86 0.07
C LEU A 27 -4.75 9.00 0.03
N ALA A 28 -5.65 9.09 1.00
CA ALA A 28 -6.60 10.19 1.11
C ALA A 28 -5.90 11.55 1.21
N SER A 29 -4.83 11.64 2.01
CA SER A 29 -4.02 12.86 2.14
C SER A 29 -3.38 13.28 0.81
N LEU A 30 -2.90 12.32 0.01
CA LEU A 30 -2.38 12.61 -1.33
C LEU A 30 -3.47 13.13 -2.28
N LEU A 31 -4.67 12.53 -2.25
CA LEU A 31 -5.81 12.96 -3.06
C LEU A 31 -6.31 14.36 -2.65
N GLN A 32 -6.35 14.65 -1.34
CA GLN A 32 -6.72 15.98 -0.83
C GLN A 32 -5.74 17.06 -1.29
N LYS A 33 -4.47 16.71 -1.49
CA LYS A 33 -3.42 17.59 -2.02
C LYS A 33 -3.38 17.63 -3.55
N GLU A 34 -4.33 16.95 -4.20
CA GLU A 34 -4.43 16.79 -5.65
C GLU A 34 -3.11 16.33 -6.27
N TRP A 35 -2.34 15.53 -5.54
CA TRP A 35 -1.00 15.14 -5.96
C TRP A 35 -1.04 14.37 -7.28
N GLU A 36 -2.09 13.59 -7.48
CA GLU A 36 -2.32 12.84 -8.70
C GLU A 36 -2.63 13.71 -9.92
N LEU A 37 -3.03 14.99 -9.74
CA LEU A 37 -3.32 15.94 -10.82
C LEU A 37 -2.09 16.76 -11.23
N ARG A 38 -1.02 16.74 -10.44
CA ARG A 38 0.21 17.49 -10.74
C ARG A 38 0.83 17.05 -12.07
N LYS A 39 1.50 18.01 -12.73
CA LYS A 39 2.21 17.78 -14.01
C LYS A 39 3.39 16.82 -13.81
N GLY A 40 3.71 16.07 -14.86
CA GLY A 40 4.85 15.13 -14.88
C GLY A 40 4.48 13.67 -14.65
N LYS A 41 5.50 12.80 -14.69
CA LYS A 41 5.35 11.37 -14.41
C LYS A 41 5.26 11.16 -12.90
N LYS A 42 4.23 10.44 -12.45
CA LYS A 42 3.93 10.22 -11.04
C LYS A 42 4.18 8.77 -10.67
N TYR A 43 4.99 8.56 -9.64
CA TYR A 43 5.35 7.25 -9.14
C TYR A 43 5.01 7.20 -7.66
N LEU A 44 4.21 6.21 -7.26
CA LEU A 44 3.80 5.97 -5.89
C LEU A 44 4.40 4.64 -5.45
N ILE A 45 5.28 4.67 -4.44
CA ILE A 45 5.85 3.47 -3.83
C ILE A 45 5.27 3.36 -2.42
N MET A 46 4.59 2.25 -2.16
CA MET A 46 3.94 1.95 -0.89
C MET A 46 4.69 0.81 -0.21
N LEU A 47 5.23 1.07 0.97
CA LEU A 47 5.89 0.10 1.84
C LEU A 47 4.95 -0.16 3.03
N SER A 48 4.55 -1.41 3.25
CA SER A 48 3.67 -1.75 4.38
C SER A 48 4.07 -3.05 5.06
N GLY A 49 4.13 -3.03 6.39
CA GLY A 49 4.38 -4.20 7.24
C GLY A 49 3.17 -5.08 7.50
N GLY A 50 1.99 -4.73 6.97
CA GLY A 50 0.75 -5.42 7.25
C GLY A 50 -0.43 -4.95 6.41
N LEU A 51 -1.59 -5.56 6.66
CA LEU A 51 -2.86 -5.11 6.08
C LEU A 51 -3.25 -3.76 6.66
N PRO A 52 -3.92 -2.90 5.88
CA PRO A 52 -4.58 -1.73 6.46
C PRO A 52 -5.84 -2.19 7.21
N TYR A 53 -5.99 -1.70 8.44
CA TYR A 53 -7.15 -1.98 9.29
C TYR A 53 -7.28 -0.86 10.34
N PHE A 54 -8.48 -0.72 10.91
CA PHE A 54 -8.77 0.26 11.95
C PHE A 54 -8.27 -0.25 13.32
N GLY A 55 -8.62 -1.50 13.67
CA GLY A 55 -8.18 -2.14 14.91
C GLY A 55 -9.12 -1.97 16.10
N ASN A 56 -10.38 -1.60 15.85
CA ASN A 56 -11.44 -1.52 16.85
C ASN A 56 -12.14 -2.86 17.13
N ASN A 57 -11.67 -3.96 16.53
CA ASN A 57 -12.35 -5.26 16.51
C ASN A 57 -13.74 -5.24 15.84
N ILE A 58 -14.01 -4.22 15.03
CA ILE A 58 -15.22 -4.12 14.21
C ILE A 58 -14.84 -4.54 12.79
N LEU A 59 -15.34 -5.69 12.34
CA LEU A 59 -15.00 -6.27 11.05
C LEU A 59 -15.32 -5.33 9.87
N LEU A 60 -16.45 -4.63 9.94
CA LEU A 60 -16.90 -3.71 8.90
C LEU A 60 -15.94 -2.53 8.72
N ASP A 61 -15.45 -1.92 9.82
CA ASP A 61 -14.49 -0.82 9.77
C ASP A 61 -13.19 -1.25 9.07
N ASP A 62 -12.70 -2.45 9.37
CA ASP A 62 -11.49 -2.99 8.76
C ASP A 62 -11.68 -3.28 7.27
N ILE A 63 -12.85 -3.78 6.86
CA ILE A 63 -13.22 -3.96 5.45
C ILE A 63 -13.28 -2.61 4.73
N GLU A 64 -13.92 -1.60 5.32
CA GLU A 64 -14.08 -0.28 4.73
C GLU A 64 -12.73 0.40 4.49
N VAL A 65 -11.81 0.30 5.45
CA VAL A 65 -10.43 0.78 5.32
C VAL A 65 -9.73 0.10 4.13
N GLN A 66 -9.87 -1.22 3.99
CA GLN A 66 -9.24 -1.99 2.92
C GLN A 66 -9.83 -1.66 1.55
N GLU A 67 -11.14 -1.55 1.43
CA GLU A 67 -11.81 -1.20 0.17
C GLU A 67 -11.50 0.24 -0.25
N SER A 68 -11.42 1.17 0.71
CA SER A 68 -11.06 2.57 0.46
C SER A 68 -9.70 2.70 -0.22
N VAL A 69 -8.71 1.91 0.22
CA VAL A 69 -7.39 1.84 -0.43
C VAL A 69 -7.51 1.49 -1.92
N PHE A 70 -8.32 0.50 -2.28
CA PHE A 70 -8.50 0.12 -3.69
C PHE A 70 -9.23 1.19 -4.49
N VAL A 71 -10.24 1.85 -3.90
CA VAL A 71 -10.96 2.96 -4.54
C VAL A 71 -10.00 4.10 -4.88
N TYR A 72 -9.18 4.52 -3.92
CA TYR A 72 -8.20 5.59 -4.12
C TYR A 72 -7.15 5.23 -5.15
N LEU A 73 -6.60 4.02 -5.10
CA LEU A 73 -5.60 3.57 -6.07
C LEU A 73 -6.19 3.47 -7.49
N ARG A 74 -7.40 2.96 -7.67
CA ARG A 74 -8.06 2.94 -8.99
C ARG A 74 -8.23 4.34 -9.57
N ARG A 75 -8.52 5.35 -8.74
CA ARG A 75 -8.58 6.75 -9.19
C ARG A 75 -7.20 7.23 -9.63
N MET A 76 -6.17 7.05 -8.79
CA MET A 76 -4.80 7.47 -9.09
C MET A 76 -4.24 6.81 -10.35
N LEU A 77 -4.44 5.50 -10.51
CA LEU A 77 -3.99 4.73 -11.68
C LEU A 77 -4.64 5.24 -12.97
N ARG A 78 -5.94 5.56 -12.95
CA ARG A 78 -6.65 6.18 -14.09
C ARG A 78 -6.06 7.53 -14.49
N LEU A 79 -5.52 8.28 -13.53
CA LEU A 79 -4.85 9.57 -13.74
C LEU A 79 -3.36 9.42 -14.08
N GLY A 80 -2.91 8.19 -14.37
CA GLY A 80 -1.57 7.90 -14.87
C GLY A 80 -0.50 7.82 -13.79
N VAL A 81 -0.87 7.75 -12.51
CA VAL A 81 0.05 7.38 -11.43
C VAL A 81 0.49 5.94 -11.65
N ARG A 82 1.79 5.67 -11.55
CA ARG A 82 2.34 4.31 -11.53
C ARG A 82 2.56 3.92 -10.09
N ALA A 83 2.00 2.80 -9.67
CA ALA A 83 2.03 2.39 -8.27
C ALA A 83 2.79 1.06 -8.11
N LEU A 84 3.60 1.00 -7.04
CA LEU A 84 4.29 -0.17 -6.57
C LEU A 84 3.92 -0.40 -5.10
N TYR A 85 3.42 -1.59 -4.79
CA TYR A 85 3.14 -2.06 -3.44
C TYR A 85 4.18 -3.11 -3.03
N ILE A 86 4.82 -2.86 -1.90
CA ILE A 86 5.87 -3.70 -1.32
C ILE A 86 5.39 -4.11 0.08
N PRO A 87 4.69 -5.25 0.19
CA PRO A 87 4.38 -5.82 1.49
C PRO A 87 5.66 -6.41 2.08
N PHE A 88 6.05 -5.92 3.24
CA PHE A 88 7.14 -6.48 4.04
C PHE A 88 6.54 -7.38 5.12
N ASN A 89 6.89 -8.66 5.12
CA ASN A 89 6.45 -9.54 6.18
C ASN A 89 7.53 -10.58 6.51
N THR A 90 8.08 -10.47 7.72
CA THR A 90 9.06 -11.42 8.25
C THR A 90 8.42 -12.63 8.91
N ASP A 91 7.13 -12.55 9.26
CA ASP A 91 6.39 -13.66 9.87
C ASP A 91 5.41 -14.30 8.87
N ARG A 92 5.79 -15.48 8.38
CA ARG A 92 4.97 -16.25 7.43
C ARG A 92 3.59 -16.62 8.00
N ARG A 93 3.44 -16.73 9.32
CA ARG A 93 2.14 -17.06 9.96
C ARG A 93 1.11 -15.97 9.74
N LEU A 94 1.55 -14.71 9.64
CA LEU A 94 0.67 -13.56 9.43
C LEU A 94 0.21 -13.43 7.97
N LEU A 95 0.80 -14.16 7.03
CA LEU A 95 0.44 -14.06 5.60
C LEU A 95 -0.97 -14.59 5.31
N ASP A 96 -1.37 -15.65 6.01
CA ASP A 96 -2.65 -16.32 5.84
C ASP A 96 -3.70 -15.87 6.87
N THR A 97 -3.28 -15.06 7.85
CA THR A 97 -4.17 -14.48 8.85
C THR A 97 -5.10 -13.46 8.19
N TRP A 98 -6.40 -13.64 8.42
CA TRP A 98 -7.42 -12.71 7.94
C TRP A 98 -7.58 -11.55 8.90
N VAL A 99 -7.62 -10.34 8.34
CA VAL A 99 -7.96 -9.11 9.06
C VAL A 99 -8.94 -8.36 8.17
N GLY A 100 -10.14 -8.07 8.65
CA GLY A 100 -11.18 -7.52 7.79
C GLY A 100 -11.57 -8.47 6.65
N GLY A 101 -11.58 -7.96 5.42
CA GLY A 101 -12.01 -8.68 4.22
C GLY A 101 -10.90 -9.44 3.50
N TYR A 102 -9.66 -9.39 3.99
CA TYR A 102 -8.51 -9.95 3.30
C TYR A 102 -7.50 -10.59 4.26
N ASN A 103 -6.70 -11.51 3.74
CA ASN A 103 -5.36 -11.79 4.26
C ASN A 103 -4.32 -11.06 3.39
N LEU A 104 -3.06 -10.99 3.83
CA LEU A 104 -2.03 -10.21 3.13
C LEU A 104 -1.81 -10.68 1.69
N LYS A 105 -1.86 -12.01 1.46
CA LYS A 105 -1.73 -12.60 0.10
C LYS A 105 -2.88 -12.16 -0.81
N ASN A 106 -4.12 -12.22 -0.34
CA ASN A 106 -5.31 -11.86 -1.11
C ASN A 106 -5.38 -10.36 -1.38
N PHE A 107 -4.98 -9.53 -0.40
CA PHE A 107 -4.88 -8.09 -0.56
C PHE A 107 -3.83 -7.72 -1.61
N ALA A 108 -2.62 -8.31 -1.53
CA ALA A 108 -1.57 -8.14 -2.53
C ALA A 108 -2.01 -8.63 -3.93
N LYS A 109 -2.73 -9.75 -4.02
CA LYS A 109 -3.32 -10.25 -5.28
C LYS A 109 -4.35 -9.27 -5.85
N LYS A 110 -5.18 -8.67 -5.00
CA LYS A 110 -6.16 -7.64 -5.38
C LYS A 110 -5.48 -6.36 -5.87
N MET A 111 -4.42 -5.90 -5.19
CA MET A 111 -3.57 -4.80 -5.64
C MET A 111 -3.04 -5.04 -7.06
N SER A 112 -2.49 -6.24 -7.31
CA SER A 112 -2.00 -6.60 -8.64
C SER A 112 -3.11 -6.59 -9.70
N ARG A 113 -4.29 -7.13 -9.39
CA ARG A 113 -5.45 -7.14 -10.29
C ARG A 113 -5.94 -5.76 -10.68
N ILE A 114 -5.82 -4.75 -9.81
CA ILE A 114 -6.23 -3.38 -10.14
C ILE A 114 -5.15 -2.59 -10.88
N GLY A 115 -3.99 -3.19 -11.15
CA GLY A 115 -2.90 -2.59 -11.94
C GLY A 115 -1.73 -2.02 -11.11
N VAL A 116 -1.67 -2.29 -9.80
CA VAL A 116 -0.51 -1.94 -8.97
C VAL A 116 0.57 -3.00 -9.14
N ALA A 117 1.82 -2.61 -9.37
CA ALA A 117 2.93 -3.56 -9.33
C ALA A 117 3.12 -4.07 -7.91
N VAL A 118 3.34 -5.36 -7.72
CA VAL A 118 3.53 -5.95 -6.38
C VAL A 118 4.87 -6.67 -6.31
N SER A 119 5.62 -6.40 -5.24
CA SER A 119 6.91 -7.01 -4.96
C SER A 119 7.03 -7.32 -3.47
N PRO A 120 6.60 -8.51 -3.01
CA PRO A 120 6.68 -8.88 -1.60
C PRO A 120 8.12 -9.06 -1.15
N VAL A 121 8.40 -8.72 0.11
CA VAL A 121 9.71 -8.86 0.74
C VAL A 121 9.55 -9.73 1.97
N SER A 122 10.23 -10.88 1.98
CA SER A 122 10.13 -11.85 3.08
C SER A 122 11.24 -11.69 4.11
N ASN A 123 12.36 -11.10 3.73
CA ASN A 123 13.46 -10.75 4.62
C ASN A 123 14.14 -9.44 4.16
N PHE A 124 14.91 -8.81 5.05
CA PHE A 124 15.55 -7.53 4.74
C PHE A 124 16.61 -7.62 3.63
N ALA A 125 17.29 -8.78 3.50
CA ALA A 125 18.34 -8.98 2.50
C ALA A 125 17.79 -8.95 1.06
N GLU A 126 16.54 -9.38 0.86
CA GLU A 126 15.83 -9.36 -0.44
C GLU A 126 15.35 -7.96 -0.85
N LEU A 127 15.32 -6.98 0.08
CA LEU A 127 14.71 -5.68 -0.17
C LEU A 127 15.28 -4.96 -1.41
N PRO A 128 16.61 -4.90 -1.64
CA PRO A 128 17.16 -4.26 -2.84
C PRO A 128 16.68 -4.90 -4.15
N GLU A 129 16.69 -6.24 -4.22
CA GLU A 129 16.28 -6.99 -5.40
C GLU A 129 14.78 -6.84 -5.65
N CYS A 130 13.96 -6.96 -4.59
CA CYS A 130 12.52 -6.77 -4.68
C CYS A 130 12.13 -5.35 -5.07
N LEU A 131 12.85 -4.32 -4.59
CA LEU A 131 12.66 -2.93 -5.01
C LEU A 131 12.97 -2.78 -6.49
N HIS A 132 14.14 -3.26 -6.94
CA HIS A 132 14.55 -3.16 -8.33
C HIS A 132 13.56 -3.86 -9.27
N GLY A 133 13.23 -5.12 -8.97
CA GLY A 133 12.26 -5.91 -9.74
C GLY A 133 10.86 -5.29 -9.70
N GLY A 134 10.44 -4.76 -8.55
CA GLY A 134 9.17 -4.06 -8.38
C GLY A 134 9.06 -2.81 -9.23
N ILE A 135 10.11 -1.98 -9.26
CA ILE A 135 10.18 -0.78 -10.11
C ILE A 135 10.13 -1.18 -11.58
N LYS A 136 10.88 -2.21 -11.99
CA LYS A 136 10.84 -2.71 -13.37
C LYS A 136 9.43 -3.15 -13.78
N LYS A 137 8.72 -3.91 -12.93
CA LYS A 137 7.32 -4.31 -13.14
C LYS A 137 6.39 -3.08 -13.22
N MET A 138 6.57 -2.10 -12.34
CA MET A 138 5.81 -0.85 -12.35
C MET A 138 6.04 -0.05 -13.64
N MET A 139 7.23 -0.12 -14.24
CA MET A 139 7.52 0.54 -15.51
C MET A 139 6.94 -0.20 -16.72
N ALA A 140 6.93 -1.54 -16.68
CA ALA A 140 6.51 -2.40 -17.79
C ALA A 140 4.99 -2.48 -18.00
N SER A 141 4.20 -2.30 -16.94
CA SER A 141 2.72 -2.44 -16.94
C SER A 141 1.96 -1.53 -17.91
N ARG A 142 2.64 -0.59 -18.61
CA ARG A 142 2.04 0.26 -19.65
C ARG A 142 2.29 -0.20 -21.09
N GLN A 143 3.23 -1.11 -21.35
CA GLN A 143 3.54 -1.53 -22.73
C GLN A 143 2.38 -2.30 -23.39
N LEU A 144 1.57 -3.01 -22.60
CA LEU A 144 0.40 -3.77 -23.10
C LEU A 144 -0.79 -2.89 -23.55
N ILE A 145 -0.96 -1.69 -22.99
CA ILE A 145 -2.12 -0.84 -23.32
C ILE A 145 -1.85 0.00 -24.57
N SER A 146 -0.58 0.30 -24.87
CA SER A 146 -0.18 1.00 -26.09
C SER A 146 -0.13 0.11 -27.34
N SER A 147 0.01 -1.21 -27.19
CA SER A 147 0.05 -2.16 -28.32
C SER A 147 -1.33 -2.59 -28.81
N ILE A 148 -2.38 -2.40 -28.00
CA ILE A 148 -3.79 -2.72 -28.36
C ILE A 148 -4.46 -1.53 -29.09
N ARG A 149 -3.81 -0.36 -29.12
CA ARG A 149 -4.32 0.86 -29.78
C ARG A 149 -3.57 1.23 -31.08
N ARG A 150 -2.91 0.28 -31.73
CA ARG A 150 -2.34 0.45 -33.07
C ARG A 150 -2.98 -0.52 -34.04
#